data_AF-A0A522V8M4-F1
#
_entry.id   AF-A0A522V8M4-F1
#
_cell.length_a   1.000
_cell.length_b   1.000
_cell.length_c   1.000
_cell.angle_alpha   90.00
_cell.angle_beta   90.00
_cell.angle_gamma   90.00
#
_symmetry.space_group_name_H-M   'P 1'
#
loop_
_entity.id
_entity.type
_entity.pdbx_description
1 polymer ?
#
loop_
_entity_poly.entity_id
_entity_poly.type
_entity_poly.pdbx_seq_one_letter_code
_entity_poly.pdbx_strand_id
1 'polypeptide(L)'
;MTDCSVIQAVMPVAQWFTLIAGWYIVDRQNNRRELRKEKRSIIDRLLAELDALEASAIDYHTGSHHRINVAREIKVQLDRAAKLIQRENLLQKPVFDQRMKTLRQAVTMQNFETNDFVSQTSDSAVLASIATAKDNLVHNLETHFSATYR
;
A
#
# COMPACT_ATOMS: atom_id res chain seq x y z
N MET A 1 -61.77 14.74 22.56
CA MET A 1 -61.09 16.02 22.90
C MET A 1 -59.64 15.81 23.36
N THR A 2 -59.06 14.62 23.18
CA THR A 2 -57.71 14.27 23.67
C THR A 2 -56.66 14.08 22.57
N ASP A 3 -57.01 14.26 21.29
CA ASP A 3 -56.10 13.86 20.20
C ASP A 3 -55.18 14.99 19.72
N CYS A 4 -55.56 16.26 19.90
CA CYS A 4 -54.78 17.39 19.39
C CYS A 4 -53.53 17.71 20.24
N SER A 5 -53.61 17.57 21.56
CA SER A 5 -52.49 17.87 22.47
C SER A 5 -51.36 16.83 22.39
N VAL A 6 -51.70 15.56 22.18
CA VAL A 6 -50.73 14.47 22.03
C VAL A 6 -49.93 14.65 20.73
N ILE A 7 -50.59 15.01 19.64
CA ILE A 7 -49.94 15.25 18.34
C ILE A 7 -48.94 16.41 18.43
N GLN A 8 -49.28 17.50 19.14
CA GLN A 8 -48.37 18.64 19.34
C GLN A 8 -47.13 18.29 20.17
N ALA A 9 -47.23 17.35 21.12
CA ALA A 9 -46.09 16.91 21.93
C ALA A 9 -45.18 15.89 21.21
N VAL A 10 -45.72 15.09 20.29
CA VAL A 10 -44.97 14.03 19.58
C VAL A 10 -44.13 14.58 18.42
N MET A 11 -44.60 15.61 17.73
CA MET A 11 -43.86 16.21 16.60
C MET A 11 -42.44 16.69 16.92
N PRO A 12 -42.18 17.47 17.99
CA PRO A 12 -40.82 17.93 18.27
C PRO A 12 -39.88 16.77 18.64
N VAL A 13 -40.38 15.75 19.33
CA VAL A 13 -39.60 14.55 19.68
C VAL A 13 -39.18 13.80 18.42
N ALA A 14 -40.09 13.60 17.47
CA ALA A 14 -39.79 12.97 16.19
C ALA A 14 -38.76 13.76 15.36
N GLN A 15 -38.81 15.09 15.40
CA GLN A 15 -37.82 15.95 14.76
C GLN A 15 -36.42 15.76 15.37
N TRP A 16 -36.30 15.74 16.70
CA TRP A 16 -35.04 15.50 17.39
C TRP A 16 -34.45 14.12 17.05
N PHE A 17 -35.28 13.06 17.01
CA PHE A 17 -34.82 11.73 16.60
C PHE A 17 -34.31 11.71 15.16
N THR A 18 -35.00 12.41 14.24
CA THR A 18 -34.59 12.51 12.84
C THR A 18 -33.25 13.25 12.70
N LEU A 19 -33.06 14.32 13.47
CA LEU A 19 -31.79 15.07 13.50
C LEU A 19 -30.65 14.21 14.04
N ILE A 20 -30.86 13.50 15.13
CA ILE A 20 -29.85 12.61 15.74
C ILE A 20 -29.49 11.47 14.77
N ALA A 21 -30.50 10.81 14.18
CA ALA A 21 -30.28 9.75 13.21
C ALA A 21 -29.55 10.25 11.96
N GLY A 22 -29.93 11.43 11.45
CA GLY A 22 -29.27 12.06 10.31
C GLY A 22 -27.80 12.38 10.61
N TRP A 23 -27.52 12.99 11.76
CA TRP A 23 -26.16 13.29 12.19
C TRP A 23 -25.31 12.02 12.32
N TYR A 24 -25.85 10.97 12.96
CA TYR A 24 -25.15 9.70 13.12
C TYR A 24 -24.80 9.03 11.78
N ILE A 25 -25.71 9.06 10.80
CA ILE A 25 -25.46 8.52 9.47
C ILE A 25 -24.35 9.31 8.77
N VAL A 26 -24.41 10.65 8.82
CA VAL A 26 -23.40 11.53 8.20
C VAL A 26 -22.04 11.33 8.85
N ASP A 27 -21.97 11.30 10.19
CA ASP A 27 -20.72 11.07 10.93
C ASP A 27 -20.11 9.72 10.57
N ARG A 28 -20.92 8.66 10.53
CA ARG A 28 -20.47 7.32 10.12
C ARG A 28 -19.94 7.32 8.68
N GLN A 29 -20.60 8.00 7.75
CA GLN A 29 -20.15 8.10 6.36
C GLN A 29 -18.84 8.89 6.24
N ASN A 30 -18.72 9.99 6.98
CA ASN A 30 -17.49 10.79 7.03
C ASN A 30 -16.33 9.97 7.58
N ASN A 31 -16.50 9.30 8.71
CA ASN A 31 -15.46 8.46 9.31
C ASN A 31 -15.00 7.34 8.36
N ARG A 32 -15.92 6.71 7.61
CA ARG A 32 -15.55 5.73 6.58
C ARG A 32 -14.77 6.36 5.42
N ARG A 33 -15.14 7.57 5.00
CA ARG A 33 -14.46 8.28 3.92
C ARG A 33 -13.05 8.68 4.32
N GLU A 34 -12.87 9.20 5.53
CA GLU A 34 -11.56 9.60 6.05
C GLU A 34 -10.64 8.39 6.23
N LEU A 35 -11.13 7.30 6.84
CA LEU A 35 -10.34 6.07 6.97
C LEU A 35 -9.89 5.52 5.62
N ARG A 36 -10.76 5.55 4.60
CA ARG A 36 -10.37 5.16 3.23
C ARG A 36 -9.27 6.06 2.65
N LYS A 37 -9.33 7.38 2.89
CA LYS A 37 -8.30 8.31 2.41
C LYS A 37 -6.96 8.07 3.11
N GLU A 38 -6.98 7.87 4.42
CA GLU A 38 -5.78 7.55 5.19
C GLU A 38 -5.12 6.28 4.64
N LYS A 39 -5.89 5.21 4.45
CA LYS A 39 -5.37 3.97 3.86
C LYS A 39 -4.88 4.13 2.43
N ARG A 40 -5.56 4.95 1.62
CA ARG A 40 -5.09 5.27 0.27
C ARG A 40 -3.73 5.97 0.29
N SER A 41 -3.56 6.98 1.15
CA SER A 41 -2.30 7.74 1.26
C SER A 41 -1.11 6.86 1.63
N ILE A 42 -1.35 5.83 2.44
CA ILE A 42 -0.34 4.86 2.88
C ILE A 42 0.06 3.95 1.72
N ILE A 43 -0.91 3.47 0.95
CA ILE A 43 -0.64 2.67 -0.26
C ILE A 43 0.12 3.52 -1.28
N ASP A 44 -0.32 4.74 -1.55
CA ASP A 44 0.37 5.63 -2.49
C ASP A 44 1.82 5.90 -2.08
N ARG A 45 2.08 6.07 -0.77
CA ARG A 45 3.45 6.19 -0.24
C ARG A 45 4.27 4.93 -0.46
N LEU A 46 3.67 3.76 -0.25
CA LEU A 46 4.34 2.48 -0.48
C LEU A 46 4.67 2.29 -1.96
N LEU A 47 3.75 2.63 -2.87
CA LEU A 47 3.99 2.59 -4.32
C LEU A 47 5.19 3.46 -4.71
N ALA A 48 5.24 4.69 -4.20
CA ALA A 48 6.38 5.58 -4.44
C ALA A 48 7.72 5.01 -3.92
N GLU A 49 7.72 4.36 -2.76
CA GLU A 49 8.91 3.69 -2.22
C GLU A 49 9.32 2.46 -3.06
N LEU A 50 8.36 1.72 -3.63
CA LEU A 50 8.63 0.59 -4.53
C LEU A 50 9.17 1.05 -5.89
N ASP A 51 8.68 2.15 -6.44
CA ASP A 51 9.19 2.73 -7.68
C ASP A 51 10.61 3.29 -7.49
N ALA A 52 10.88 3.94 -6.35
CA ALA A 52 12.23 4.38 -6.00
C ALA A 52 13.20 3.20 -5.81
N LEU A 53 12.73 2.11 -5.21
CA LEU A 53 13.49 0.86 -5.07
C LEU A 53 13.82 0.25 -6.43
N GLU A 54 12.85 0.18 -7.34
CA GLU A 54 13.07 -0.33 -8.69
C GLU A 54 14.09 0.53 -9.44
N ALA A 55 13.95 1.86 -9.40
CA ALA A 55 14.91 2.76 -10.04
C ALA A 55 16.33 2.56 -9.49
N SER A 56 16.47 2.42 -8.16
CA SER A 56 17.75 2.15 -7.50
C SER A 56 18.33 0.79 -7.90
N ALA A 57 17.48 -0.24 -7.99
CA ALA A 57 17.87 -1.57 -8.41
C ALA A 57 18.30 -1.62 -9.89
N ILE A 58 17.56 -0.95 -10.78
CA ILE A 58 17.94 -0.81 -12.19
C ILE A 58 19.30 -0.12 -12.28
N ASP A 59 19.46 1.06 -11.65
CA ASP A 59 20.73 1.80 -11.67
C ASP A 59 21.90 0.94 -11.16
N TYR A 60 21.69 0.20 -10.06
CA TYR A 60 22.70 -0.71 -9.53
C TYR A 60 23.08 -1.79 -10.55
N HIS A 61 22.10 -2.49 -11.14
CA HIS A 61 22.34 -3.62 -12.05
C HIS A 61 22.86 -3.20 -13.43
N THR A 62 22.53 -2.00 -13.91
CA THR A 62 23.05 -1.44 -15.18
C THR A 62 24.35 -0.65 -15.00
N GLY A 63 24.81 -0.46 -13.76
CA GLY A 63 26.03 0.26 -13.46
C GLY A 63 27.27 -0.46 -13.99
N SER A 64 28.33 0.28 -14.31
CA SER A 64 29.58 -0.30 -14.82
C SER A 64 30.37 -1.08 -13.76
N HIS A 65 30.17 -0.76 -12.48
CA HIS A 65 30.90 -1.35 -11.35
C HIS A 65 29.99 -1.60 -10.16
N HIS A 66 30.43 -2.52 -9.30
CA HIS A 66 29.76 -2.80 -8.03
C HIS A 66 29.79 -1.56 -7.11
N ARG A 67 28.62 -0.94 -6.90
CA ARG A 67 28.44 0.23 -6.04
C ARG A 67 27.89 -0.17 -4.66
N ILE A 68 28.78 -0.37 -3.69
CA ILE A 68 28.43 -0.78 -2.31
C ILE A 68 27.40 0.17 -1.66
N ASN A 69 27.54 1.47 -1.89
CA ASN A 69 26.63 2.47 -1.34
C ASN A 69 25.18 2.27 -1.82
N VAL A 70 25.00 2.00 -3.11
CA VAL A 70 23.67 1.77 -3.72
C VAL A 70 23.10 0.43 -3.26
N ALA A 71 23.93 -0.62 -3.16
CA ALA A 71 23.49 -1.90 -2.60
C ALA A 71 22.96 -1.75 -1.16
N ARG A 72 23.65 -0.96 -0.33
CA ARG A 72 23.20 -0.67 1.04
C ARG A 72 21.88 0.10 1.05
N GLU A 73 21.73 1.08 0.16
CA GLU A 73 20.49 1.85 0.02
C GLU A 73 19.31 0.96 -0.37
N ILE A 74 19.49 0.08 -1.36
CA ILE A 74 18.50 -0.91 -1.79
C ILE A 74 18.04 -1.80 -0.61
N LYS A 75 18.99 -2.27 0.24
CA LYS A 75 18.63 -3.05 1.44
C LYS A 75 17.77 -2.24 2.42
N VAL A 76 18.10 -0.97 2.64
CA VAL A 76 17.33 -0.08 3.52
C VAL A 76 15.94 0.18 2.95
N GLN A 77 15.82 0.41 1.65
CA GLN A 77 14.53 0.58 0.96
C GLN A 77 13.68 -0.69 1.05
N LEU A 78 14.25 -1.87 0.83
CA LEU A 78 13.57 -3.17 1.00
C LEU A 78 13.07 -3.38 2.43
N ASP A 79 13.89 -3.06 3.45
CA ASP A 79 13.50 -3.17 4.85
C ASP A 79 12.38 -2.17 5.21
N ARG A 80 12.49 -0.93 4.72
CA ARG A 80 11.45 0.09 4.92
C ARG A 80 10.13 -0.33 4.29
N ALA A 81 10.15 -0.80 3.04
CA ALA A 81 8.98 -1.34 2.36
C ALA A 81 8.38 -2.48 3.18
N ALA A 82 9.17 -3.49 3.57
CA ALA A 82 8.67 -4.60 4.38
C ALA A 82 8.02 -4.14 5.69
N LYS A 83 8.63 -3.17 6.39
CA LYS A 83 8.09 -2.59 7.63
C LYS A 83 6.80 -1.80 7.42
N LEU A 84 6.70 -1.01 6.36
CA LEU A 84 5.45 -0.28 6.03
C LEU A 84 4.31 -1.26 5.80
N ILE A 85 4.59 -2.30 5.02
CA ILE A 85 3.61 -3.30 4.69
C ILE A 85 3.20 -4.05 6.00
N GLN A 86 4.16 -4.46 6.85
CA GLN A 86 3.89 -5.12 8.14
C GLN A 86 3.10 -4.25 9.13
N ARG A 87 3.50 -2.99 9.31
CA ARG A 87 2.90 -2.05 10.29
C ARG A 87 1.43 -1.82 10.04
N GLU A 88 1.03 -1.77 8.78
CA GLU A 88 -0.32 -1.35 8.41
C GLU A 88 -1.36 -2.45 8.51
N ASN A 89 -0.96 -3.66 8.95
CA ASN A 89 -1.79 -4.87 8.94
C ASN A 89 -2.48 -5.13 7.59
N LEU A 90 -2.04 -4.45 6.52
CA LEU A 90 -2.36 -4.77 5.13
C LEU A 90 -1.93 -6.22 4.81
N LEU A 91 -1.11 -6.82 5.69
CA LEU A 91 -0.52 -8.16 5.62
C LEU A 91 -1.00 -9.20 6.60
N GLN A 92 -2.22 -9.12 7.11
CA GLN A 92 -2.77 -10.33 7.73
C GLN A 92 -2.90 -11.51 6.74
N LYS A 93 -2.49 -11.32 5.47
CA LYS A 93 -2.46 -12.33 4.42
C LYS A 93 -1.02 -12.77 4.09
N PRO A 94 -0.73 -14.08 4.13
CA PRO A 94 0.58 -14.64 3.78
C PRO A 94 0.99 -14.36 2.32
N VAL A 95 0.01 -14.03 1.46
CA VAL A 95 0.24 -13.70 0.05
C VAL A 95 1.27 -12.58 -0.10
N PHE A 96 1.18 -11.52 0.70
CA PHE A 96 2.06 -10.38 0.52
C PHE A 96 3.45 -10.57 1.11
N ASP A 97 3.60 -11.36 2.18
CA ASP A 97 4.91 -11.77 2.67
C ASP A 97 5.64 -12.55 1.58
N GLN A 98 4.94 -13.45 0.90
CA GLN A 98 5.47 -14.16 -0.26
C GLN A 98 5.83 -13.22 -1.42
N ARG A 99 4.98 -12.23 -1.75
CA ARG A 99 5.28 -11.24 -2.80
C ARG A 99 6.50 -10.39 -2.44
N MET A 100 6.63 -9.95 -1.19
CA MET A 100 7.78 -9.17 -0.73
C MET A 100 9.07 -10.00 -0.74
N LYS A 101 9.01 -11.28 -0.36
CA LYS A 101 10.13 -12.23 -0.50
C LYS A 101 10.55 -12.39 -1.96
N THR A 102 9.57 -12.52 -2.86
CA THR A 102 9.82 -12.65 -4.30
C THR A 102 10.50 -11.40 -4.85
N LEU A 103 10.04 -10.20 -4.47
CA LEU A 103 10.68 -8.93 -4.85
C LEU A 103 12.10 -8.82 -4.30
N ARG A 104 12.31 -9.16 -3.03
CA ARG A 104 13.64 -9.19 -2.42
C ARG A 104 14.59 -10.11 -3.19
N GLN A 105 14.14 -11.32 -3.50
CA GLN A 105 14.93 -12.28 -4.29
C GLN A 105 15.25 -11.72 -5.68
N ALA A 106 14.26 -11.20 -6.41
CA ALA A 106 14.48 -10.62 -7.74
C ALA A 106 15.56 -9.52 -7.73
N VAL A 107 15.58 -8.69 -6.69
CA VAL A 107 16.58 -7.62 -6.54
C VAL A 107 17.97 -8.16 -6.16
N THR A 108 18.07 -9.21 -5.35
CA THR A 108 19.34 -9.64 -4.72
C THR A 108 19.99 -10.93 -5.25
N MET A 109 19.34 -11.77 -6.06
CA MET A 109 19.78 -13.18 -6.18
C MET A 109 20.97 -13.45 -7.12
N GLN A 110 21.21 -12.65 -8.15
CA GLN A 110 22.16 -13.03 -9.22
C GLN A 110 23.41 -12.16 -9.33
N ASN A 111 23.30 -10.87 -9.00
CA ASN A 111 24.34 -9.87 -9.32
C ASN A 111 24.56 -8.87 -8.17
N PHE A 112 24.17 -9.25 -6.97
CA PHE A 112 24.09 -8.34 -5.83
C PHE A 112 25.15 -8.72 -4.79
N GLU A 113 26.08 -7.80 -4.50
CA GLU A 113 27.19 -8.01 -3.56
C GLU A 113 28.06 -9.26 -3.87
N THR A 114 28.19 -9.61 -5.15
CA THR A 114 29.09 -10.67 -5.62
C THR A 114 30.43 -10.09 -6.06
N ASN A 115 31.50 -10.89 -5.93
CA ASN A 115 32.82 -10.52 -6.44
C ASN A 115 32.86 -10.45 -7.98
N ASP A 116 31.96 -11.18 -8.64
CA ASP A 116 31.84 -11.27 -10.11
C ASP A 116 30.66 -10.42 -10.61
N PHE A 117 30.63 -9.14 -10.27
CA PHE A 117 29.56 -8.24 -10.72
C PHE A 117 29.61 -8.07 -12.25
N VAL A 118 28.48 -8.31 -12.92
CA VAL A 118 28.31 -8.16 -14.37
C VAL A 118 27.21 -7.14 -14.65
N SER A 119 27.57 -6.05 -15.33
CA SER A 119 26.58 -5.05 -15.78
C SER A 119 25.53 -5.71 -16.66
N GLN A 120 24.27 -5.46 -16.33
CA GLN A 120 23.13 -5.98 -17.07
C GLN A 120 22.72 -5.01 -18.19
N THR A 121 22.23 -5.55 -19.30
CA THR A 121 21.60 -4.77 -20.36
C THR A 121 20.14 -4.45 -20.01
N SER A 122 19.55 -3.47 -20.70
CA SER A 122 18.14 -3.08 -20.52
C SER A 122 17.17 -4.26 -20.67
N ASP A 123 17.51 -5.22 -21.54
CA ASP A 123 16.67 -6.36 -21.89
C ASP A 123 16.99 -7.61 -21.05
N SER A 124 17.80 -7.43 -19.99
CA SER A 124 18.19 -8.56 -19.14
C SER A 124 16.99 -9.14 -18.38
N ALA A 125 17.01 -10.46 -18.21
CA ALA A 125 16.01 -11.19 -17.44
C ALA A 125 15.96 -10.71 -15.97
N VAL A 126 17.07 -10.22 -15.42
CA VAL A 126 17.14 -9.67 -14.06
C VAL A 126 16.22 -8.46 -13.92
N LEU A 127 16.37 -7.45 -14.80
CA LEU A 127 15.55 -6.24 -14.74
C LEU A 127 14.07 -6.55 -14.99
N ALA A 128 13.77 -7.43 -15.95
CA ALA A 128 12.40 -7.88 -16.20
C ALA A 128 11.79 -8.60 -14.98
N SER A 129 12.58 -9.40 -14.25
CA SER A 129 12.12 -10.09 -13.04
C SER A 129 11.82 -9.12 -11.89
N ILE A 130 12.60 -8.06 -11.75
CA ILE A 130 12.39 -7.00 -10.75
C ILE A 130 11.09 -6.27 -11.03
N ALA A 131 10.90 -5.80 -12.27
CA ALA A 131 9.68 -5.12 -12.71
C ALA A 131 8.45 -6.01 -12.50
N THR A 132 8.52 -7.26 -12.95
CA THR A 132 7.43 -8.24 -12.78
C THR A 132 7.11 -8.49 -11.30
N ALA A 133 8.12 -8.62 -10.43
CA ALA A 133 7.90 -8.83 -9.01
C ALA A 133 7.26 -7.61 -8.33
N LYS A 134 7.68 -6.40 -8.72
CA LYS A 134 7.09 -5.13 -8.28
C LYS A 134 5.63 -5.05 -8.71
N ASP A 135 5.34 -5.21 -10.00
CA ASP A 135 4.00 -5.10 -10.55
C ASP A 135 3.03 -6.10 -9.92
N ASN A 136 3.49 -7.33 -9.67
CA ASN A 136 2.71 -8.32 -8.94
C ASN A 136 2.38 -7.86 -7.51
N LEU A 137 3.34 -7.26 -6.79
CA LEU A 137 3.09 -6.74 -5.45
C LEU A 137 2.10 -5.57 -5.48
N VAL A 138 2.29 -4.62 -6.40
CA VAL A 138 1.41 -3.46 -6.62
C VAL A 138 -0.01 -3.90 -6.96
N HIS A 139 -0.17 -4.81 -7.92
CA HIS A 139 -1.47 -5.33 -8.32
C HIS A 139 -2.23 -5.98 -7.16
N ASN A 140 -1.54 -6.75 -6.32
CA ASN A 140 -2.15 -7.36 -5.14
C ASN A 140 -2.58 -6.31 -4.10
N LEU A 141 -1.79 -5.25 -3.91
CA LEU A 141 -2.13 -4.14 -2.99
C LEU A 141 -3.38 -3.40 -3.47
N GLU A 142 -3.43 -3.04 -4.75
CA GLU A 142 -4.57 -2.32 -5.34
C GLU A 142 -5.84 -3.17 -5.39
N THR A 143 -5.71 -4.47 -5.71
CA THR A 143 -6.82 -5.42 -5.68
C THR A 143 -7.38 -5.56 -4.27
N HIS A 144 -6.49 -5.66 -3.26
CA HIS A 144 -6.92 -5.77 -1.87
C HIS A 144 -7.62 -4.50 -1.37
N PHE A 145 -7.05 -3.33 -1.67
CA PHE A 145 -7.67 -2.04 -1.34
C PHE A 145 -9.05 -1.90 -1.96
N SER A 146 -9.16 -2.23 -3.26
CA SER A 146 -10.43 -2.20 -3.98
C SER A 146 -11.45 -3.14 -3.33
N ALA A 147 -11.06 -4.36 -2.95
CA ALA A 147 -11.98 -5.31 -2.31
C ALA A 147 -12.44 -4.86 -0.92
N THR A 148 -11.67 -4.06 -0.19
CA THR A 148 -12.02 -3.60 1.17
C THR A 148 -12.84 -2.31 1.18
N TYR A 149 -12.67 -1.43 0.19
CA TYR A 149 -13.23 -0.08 0.21
C TYR A 149 -14.17 0.25 -0.96
N ARG A 150 -14.40 -0.68 -1.88
CA ARG A 150 -15.44 -0.59 -2.92
C ARG A 150 -16.79 -1.00 -2.35
#